data_AF-A0A3B3TN29-F1
#
_entry.id   AF-A0A3B3TN29-F1
#
_cell.length_a   1.000
_cell.length_b   1.000
_cell.length_c   1.000
_cell.angle_alpha   90.00
_cell.angle_beta   90.00
_cell.angle_gamma   90.00
#
_symmetry.space_group_name_H-M   'P 1'
#
loop_
_entity.id
_entity.type
_entity.pdbx_description
1 polymer ?
#
loop_
_entity_poly.entity_id
_entity_poly.type
_entity_poly.pdbx_seq_one_letter_code
_entity_poly.pdbx_strand_id
1 'polypeptide(L)'
;WCLLIRVMLTPAMIGCSFVVDREYFGEIGLLDPGMEVYGGENIELGMRCGGSMEVLPCARVAHIERTKKPYNNDIDYYAKRNALRAAEVWMDEYKSHVYMNPGVDFGDVSERVALRKRMQCRSFHWYLEHVYPEMRIYNNTITYGEVREIAC
;
A
#
# COMPACT_ATOMS: atom_id res chain seq x y z
N TRP A 1 -3.16 11.26 -29.71
CA TRP A 1 -3.98 11.59 -28.52
C TRP A 1 -3.25 11.26 -27.22
N CYS A 2 -3.22 10.01 -26.71
CA CYS A 2 -2.50 9.70 -25.46
C CYS A 2 -1.03 10.17 -25.41
N LEU A 3 -0.27 9.98 -26.50
CA LEU A 3 1.17 10.31 -26.59
C LEU A 3 1.54 11.79 -26.39
N LEU A 4 0.57 12.70 -26.24
CA LEU A 4 0.79 14.13 -25.97
C LEU A 4 0.37 14.55 -24.55
N ILE A 5 -0.10 13.61 -23.72
CA ILE A 5 -0.57 13.86 -22.35
C ILE A 5 0.48 13.35 -21.37
N ARG A 6 0.94 14.23 -20.49
CA ARG A 6 1.93 13.92 -19.47
C ARG A 6 1.37 12.90 -18.46
N VAL A 7 2.14 11.85 -18.21
CA VAL A 7 1.91 10.89 -17.11
C VAL A 7 2.12 11.56 -15.75
N MET A 8 1.35 11.13 -14.76
CA MET A 8 1.44 11.64 -13.38
C MET A 8 1.95 10.53 -12.48
N LEU A 9 3.08 10.74 -11.80
CA LEU A 9 3.55 9.81 -10.77
C LEU A 9 2.55 9.77 -9.62
N THR A 10 2.37 8.61 -9.02
CA THR A 10 1.54 8.41 -7.82
C THR A 10 2.27 7.49 -6.84
N PRO A 11 2.21 7.73 -5.52
CA PRO A 11 2.86 6.87 -4.53
C PRO A 11 2.15 5.52 -4.37
N ALA A 12 0.85 5.45 -4.68
CA ALA A 12 0.06 4.23 -4.61
C ALA A 12 -0.95 4.14 -5.77
N MET A 13 -1.45 2.94 -6.04
CA MET A 13 -2.38 2.66 -7.13
C MET A 13 -3.82 2.41 -6.64
N ILE A 14 -4.77 2.45 -7.58
CA ILE A 14 -6.14 1.98 -7.35
C ILE A 14 -6.20 0.48 -7.70
N GLY A 15 -6.47 -0.37 -6.70
CA GLY A 15 -6.36 -1.84 -6.81
C GLY A 15 -7.09 -2.48 -7.98
N CYS A 16 -8.23 -1.92 -8.40
CA CYS A 16 -9.11 -2.54 -9.40
C CYS A 16 -8.70 -2.34 -10.87
N SER A 17 -7.71 -1.50 -11.19
CA SER A 17 -7.31 -1.23 -12.58
C SER A 17 -5.90 -0.70 -12.72
N PHE A 18 -4.99 -1.54 -13.21
CA PHE A 18 -3.63 -1.17 -13.63
C PHE A 18 -3.21 -2.00 -14.85
N VAL A 19 -2.12 -1.60 -15.49
CA VAL A 19 -1.47 -2.36 -16.57
C VAL A 19 0.02 -2.42 -16.24
N VAL A 20 0.61 -3.60 -16.39
CA VAL A 20 2.01 -3.89 -16.08
C VAL A 20 2.53 -4.89 -17.12
N ASP A 21 3.83 -4.89 -17.41
CA ASP A 21 4.41 -5.99 -18.19
C ASP A 21 4.36 -7.29 -17.37
N ARG A 22 4.11 -8.41 -18.06
CA ARG A 22 3.89 -9.73 -17.47
C ARG A 22 5.16 -10.30 -16.84
N GLU A 23 6.31 -10.07 -17.47
CA GLU A 23 7.59 -10.67 -17.07
C GLU A 23 8.18 -9.85 -15.93
N TYR A 24 8.19 -8.52 -16.06
CA TYR A 24 8.50 -7.60 -14.96
C TYR A 24 7.61 -7.82 -13.72
N PHE A 25 6.30 -8.05 -13.88
CA PHE A 25 5.42 -8.34 -12.74
C PHE A 25 5.76 -9.65 -12.02
N GLY A 26 6.26 -10.64 -12.77
CA GLY A 26 6.83 -11.87 -12.23
C GLY A 26 8.17 -11.64 -11.50
N GLU A 27 9.07 -10.85 -12.09
CA GLU A 27 10.38 -10.51 -11.51
C GLU A 27 10.26 -9.76 -10.18
N ILE A 28 9.35 -8.77 -10.10
CA ILE A 28 9.06 -8.08 -8.82
C ILE A 28 8.26 -8.93 -7.84
N GLY A 29 7.85 -10.15 -8.20
CA GLY A 29 7.33 -11.17 -7.29
C GLY A 29 5.80 -11.24 -7.11
N LEU A 30 5.00 -10.70 -8.05
CA LEU A 30 3.52 -10.70 -8.06
C LEU A 30 2.89 -10.07 -6.80
N LEU A 31 1.56 -10.12 -6.64
CA LEU A 31 0.94 -9.76 -5.35
C LEU A 31 1.40 -10.70 -4.23
N ASP A 32 1.35 -10.26 -2.98
CA ASP A 32 1.61 -11.13 -1.83
C ASP A 32 0.54 -12.24 -1.72
N PRO A 33 0.90 -13.53 -1.90
CA PRO A 33 -0.08 -14.62 -1.87
C PRO A 33 -0.66 -14.88 -0.47
N GLY A 34 -0.08 -14.28 0.58
CA GLY A 34 -0.65 -14.31 1.93
C GLY A 34 -1.67 -13.20 2.20
N MET A 35 -1.94 -12.30 1.26
CA MET A 35 -3.03 -11.33 1.37
C MET A 35 -4.38 -11.97 1.06
N GLU A 36 -5.38 -11.66 1.88
CA GLU A 36 -6.67 -12.36 1.87
C GLU A 36 -7.83 -11.40 1.63
N VAL A 37 -8.83 -11.87 0.87
CA VAL A 37 -10.13 -11.24 0.60
C VAL A 37 -10.09 -9.87 -0.10
N TYR A 38 -9.62 -8.80 0.54
CA TYR A 38 -9.65 -7.43 0.02
C TYR A 38 -8.75 -6.46 0.81
N GLY A 39 -8.02 -5.60 0.10
CA GLY A 39 -7.40 -4.40 0.64
C GLY A 39 -5.93 -4.59 1.03
N GLY A 40 -5.14 -3.52 0.90
CA GLY A 40 -3.72 -3.48 1.22
C GLY A 40 -2.80 -3.81 0.04
N GLU A 41 -3.26 -4.60 -0.92
CA GLU A 41 -2.46 -5.03 -2.08
C GLU A 41 -2.04 -3.86 -2.98
N ASN A 42 -2.91 -2.85 -3.09
CA ASN A 42 -2.69 -1.64 -3.87
C ASN A 42 -1.71 -0.63 -3.23
N ILE A 43 -1.47 -0.76 -1.93
CA ILE A 43 -0.49 0.03 -1.17
C ILE A 43 0.85 -0.73 -1.14
N GLU A 44 0.81 -2.04 -0.89
CA GLU A 44 1.99 -2.92 -0.90
C GLU A 44 2.74 -2.87 -2.23
N LEU A 45 2.02 -2.93 -3.36
CA LEU A 45 2.63 -2.82 -4.69
C LEU A 45 3.12 -1.40 -5.01
N GLY A 46 2.56 -0.36 -4.36
CA GLY A 46 3.03 1.03 -4.50
C GLY A 46 4.33 1.32 -3.73
N MET A 47 4.51 0.69 -2.56
CA MET A 47 5.74 0.78 -1.75
C MET A 47 6.89 -0.08 -2.28
N ARG A 48 6.62 -0.96 -3.26
CA ARG A 48 7.60 -1.91 -3.80
C ARG A 48 8.62 -1.21 -4.70
N CYS A 49 9.90 -1.54 -4.54
CA CYS A 49 10.94 -1.00 -5.43
C CYS A 49 10.97 -1.69 -6.80
N GLY A 50 11.58 -1.03 -7.80
CA GLY A 50 11.84 -1.61 -9.12
C GLY A 50 11.35 -0.77 -10.30
N GLY A 51 10.43 0.18 -10.08
CA GLY A 51 9.88 1.04 -11.13
C GLY A 51 9.08 2.22 -10.58
N SER A 52 8.31 2.87 -11.45
CA SER A 52 7.35 3.94 -11.13
C SER A 52 5.91 3.42 -11.15
N MET A 53 5.02 4.08 -10.42
CA MET A 53 3.56 3.93 -10.57
C MET A 53 2.98 5.22 -11.17
N GLU A 54 2.20 5.08 -12.24
CA GLU A 54 1.82 6.20 -13.10
C GLU A 54 0.32 6.20 -13.43
N VAL A 55 -0.32 7.36 -13.25
CA VAL A 55 -1.69 7.63 -13.72
C VAL A 55 -1.61 8.26 -15.10
N LEU A 56 -2.31 7.66 -16.07
CA LEU A 56 -2.38 8.10 -17.46
C LEU A 56 -3.75 8.74 -17.76
N PRO A 57 -3.90 10.09 -17.77
CA PRO A 57 -5.22 10.76 -17.80
C PRO A 57 -6.09 10.52 -19.06
N CYS A 58 -5.50 9.97 -20.12
CA CYS A 58 -6.20 9.61 -21.35
C CYS A 58 -6.81 8.20 -21.29
N ALA A 59 -6.30 7.31 -20.43
CA ALA A 59 -6.89 6.00 -20.18
C ALA A 59 -8.03 6.17 -19.17
N ARG A 60 -9.23 5.71 -19.53
CA ARG A 60 -10.45 5.91 -18.73
C ARG A 60 -11.18 4.59 -18.56
N VAL A 61 -11.20 4.10 -17.32
CA VAL A 61 -11.97 2.94 -16.87
C VAL A 61 -12.94 3.43 -15.81
N ALA A 62 -14.23 3.08 -15.94
CA ALA A 62 -15.23 3.43 -14.94
C ALA A 62 -15.34 2.30 -13.90
N HIS A 63 -15.16 2.62 -12.62
CA HIS A 63 -15.39 1.70 -11.51
C HIS A 63 -16.65 2.09 -10.74
N ILE A 64 -17.55 1.13 -10.52
CA ILE A 64 -18.76 1.34 -9.71
C ILE A 64 -18.43 0.95 -8.27
N GLU A 65 -18.04 1.95 -7.47
CA GLU A 65 -17.75 1.74 -6.05
C GLU A 65 -19.01 1.35 -5.28
N ARG A 66 -18.87 0.51 -4.24
CA ARG A 66 -19.95 -0.07 -3.45
C ARG A 66 -19.73 0.17 -1.97
N THR A 67 -20.63 0.92 -1.34
CA THR A 67 -20.62 1.26 0.09
C THR A 67 -20.52 0.04 1.02
N LYS A 68 -21.01 -1.13 0.59
CA LYS A 68 -20.74 -2.43 1.22
C LYS A 68 -20.21 -3.41 0.17
N LYS A 69 -19.07 -4.04 0.44
CA LYS A 69 -18.59 -5.19 -0.34
C LYS A 69 -19.43 -6.42 0.06
N PRO A 70 -20.11 -7.12 -0.87
CA PRO A 70 -21.06 -8.18 -0.51
C PRO A 70 -20.44 -9.56 -0.27
N TYR A 71 -19.12 -9.71 -0.49
CA TYR A 71 -18.45 -11.02 -0.57
C TYR A 71 -17.93 -11.55 0.77
N ASN A 72 -17.77 -10.68 1.77
CA ASN A 72 -17.41 -11.05 3.14
C ASN A 72 -18.01 -10.02 4.11
N ASN A 73 -18.31 -10.42 5.34
CA ASN A 73 -18.78 -9.50 6.37
C ASN A 73 -17.63 -8.84 7.14
N ASP A 74 -16.45 -9.47 7.20
CA ASP A 74 -15.31 -9.03 8.03
C ASP A 74 -14.18 -8.38 7.21
N ILE A 75 -14.55 -7.52 6.25
CA ILE A 75 -13.61 -6.81 5.38
C ILE A 75 -12.61 -5.96 6.19
N ASP A 76 -13.00 -5.48 7.36
CA ASP A 76 -12.16 -4.68 8.26
C ASP A 76 -11.01 -5.51 8.86
N TYR A 77 -11.26 -6.75 9.31
CA TYR A 77 -10.19 -7.67 9.73
C TYR A 77 -9.19 -7.93 8.59
N TYR A 78 -9.66 -8.30 7.40
CA TYR A 78 -8.78 -8.61 6.27
C TYR A 78 -7.97 -7.39 5.81
N ALA A 79 -8.59 -6.20 5.73
CA ALA A 79 -7.88 -4.98 5.38
C ALA A 79 -6.79 -4.61 6.40
N LYS A 80 -7.09 -4.73 7.71
CA LYS A 80 -6.10 -4.55 8.79
C LYS A 80 -4.97 -5.57 8.70
N ARG A 81 -5.31 -6.84 8.52
CA ARG A 81 -4.35 -7.94 8.39
C ARG A 81 -3.38 -7.73 7.23
N ASN A 82 -3.91 -7.42 6.05
CA ASN A 82 -3.10 -7.20 4.85
C ASN A 82 -2.27 -5.90 4.97
N ALA A 83 -2.80 -4.85 5.60
CA ALA A 83 -2.02 -3.65 5.90
C ALA A 83 -0.83 -3.93 6.84
N LEU A 84 -1.01 -4.80 7.85
CA LEU A 84 0.09 -5.24 8.72
C LEU A 84 1.14 -6.08 7.96
N ARG A 85 0.73 -6.97 7.05
CA ARG A 85 1.66 -7.70 6.16
C ARG A 85 2.50 -6.74 5.32
N ALA A 86 1.87 -5.73 4.72
CA ALA A 86 2.57 -4.71 3.95
C ALA A 86 3.53 -3.87 4.84
N ALA A 87 3.11 -3.55 6.06
CA ALA A 87 3.89 -2.75 7.01
C ALA A 87 5.16 -3.46 7.50
N GLU A 88 5.08 -4.74 7.88
CA GLU A 88 6.28 -5.53 8.27
C GLU A 88 7.33 -5.60 7.16
N VAL A 89 6.90 -5.76 5.91
CA VAL A 89 7.80 -5.95 4.77
C VAL A 89 8.41 -4.63 4.31
N TRP A 90 7.62 -3.56 4.22
CA TRP A 90 7.99 -2.36 3.46
C TRP A 90 8.18 -1.07 4.28
N MET A 91 7.61 -0.95 5.49
CA MET A 91 7.54 0.33 6.20
C MET A 91 8.67 0.57 7.23
N ASP A 92 9.59 -0.37 7.42
CA ASP A 92 10.72 -0.27 8.36
C ASP A 92 10.26 0.20 9.77
N GLU A 93 10.89 1.20 10.37
CA GLU A 93 10.49 1.76 11.68
C GLU A 93 9.07 2.39 11.69
N TYR A 94 8.59 2.86 10.53
CA TYR A 94 7.30 3.55 10.40
C TYR A 94 6.09 2.61 10.50
N LYS A 95 6.30 1.28 10.45
CA LYS A 95 5.23 0.28 10.67
C LYS A 95 4.54 0.44 12.02
N SER A 96 5.23 1.01 13.01
CA SER A 96 4.69 1.40 14.31
C SER A 96 3.40 2.24 14.24
N HIS A 97 3.24 3.09 13.21
CA HIS A 97 2.02 3.88 12.99
C HIS A 97 0.80 3.04 12.57
N VAL A 98 1.00 1.84 12.03
CA VAL A 98 -0.07 0.90 11.63
C VAL A 98 -0.54 0.06 12.82
N TYR A 99 0.34 -0.17 13.81
CA TYR A 99 0.10 -0.99 15.00
C TYR A 99 -0.84 -0.37 16.06
N MET A 100 -1.55 0.73 15.75
CA MET A 100 -2.52 1.36 16.66
C MET A 100 -3.67 0.45 17.12
N ASN A 101 -3.92 -0.68 16.45
CA ASN A 101 -4.86 -1.71 16.89
C ASN A 101 -4.12 -3.05 17.11
N PRO A 102 -3.63 -3.35 18.32
CA PRO A 102 -2.96 -4.62 18.61
C PRO A 102 -3.94 -5.80 18.59
N GLY A 103 -3.47 -6.97 18.15
CA GLY A 103 -4.20 -8.25 18.26
C GLY A 103 -4.57 -8.95 16.95
N VAL A 104 -4.28 -8.37 15.78
CA VAL A 104 -4.48 -9.04 14.48
C VAL A 104 -3.22 -9.82 14.09
N ASP A 105 -3.37 -11.13 13.86
CA ASP A 105 -2.30 -11.96 13.29
C ASP A 105 -2.23 -11.78 11.77
N PHE A 106 -1.05 -11.40 11.28
CA PHE A 106 -0.75 -11.18 9.87
C PHE A 106 -0.09 -12.38 9.17
N GLY A 107 0.26 -13.44 9.91
CA GLY A 107 0.92 -14.64 9.39
C GLY A 107 2.35 -14.42 8.89
N ASP A 108 2.96 -15.44 8.30
CA ASP A 108 4.36 -15.34 7.85
C ASP A 108 4.53 -14.42 6.63
N VAL A 109 5.58 -13.59 6.68
CA VAL A 109 6.03 -12.67 5.62
C VAL A 109 7.47 -12.93 5.19
N SER A 110 8.09 -14.02 5.64
CA SER A 110 9.51 -14.35 5.40
C SER A 110 9.90 -14.31 3.92
N GLU A 111 9.08 -14.85 3.02
CA GLU A 111 9.31 -14.78 1.57
C GLU A 111 9.31 -13.36 1.02
N ARG A 112 8.42 -12.50 1.51
CA ARG A 112 8.29 -11.09 1.08
C ARG A 112 9.47 -10.26 1.58
N VAL A 113 9.91 -10.51 2.82
CA VAL A 113 11.16 -9.93 3.36
C VAL A 113 12.39 -10.43 2.58
N ALA A 114 12.43 -11.71 2.20
CA ALA A 114 13.49 -12.26 1.35
C ALA A 114 13.47 -11.66 -0.06
N LEU A 115 12.29 -11.43 -0.65
CA LEU A 115 12.11 -10.75 -1.93
C LEU A 115 12.65 -9.31 -1.89
N ARG A 116 12.25 -8.51 -0.88
CA ARG A 116 12.75 -7.13 -0.68
C ARG A 116 14.29 -7.09 -0.57
N LYS A 117 14.89 -8.08 0.10
CA LYS A 117 16.36 -8.24 0.20
C LYS A 117 17.00 -8.62 -1.14
N ARG A 118 16.44 -9.57 -1.90
CA ARG A 118 16.94 -9.94 -3.25
C ARG A 118 16.89 -8.78 -4.23
N MET A 119 15.83 -7.97 -4.19
CA MET A 119 15.65 -6.78 -5.03
C MET A 119 16.47 -5.56 -4.56
N GLN A 120 17.22 -5.66 -3.46
CA GLN A 120 18.05 -4.60 -2.89
C GLN A 120 17.29 -3.26 -2.68
N CYS A 121 16.02 -3.35 -2.28
CA CYS A 121 15.16 -2.18 -2.17
C CYS A 121 15.65 -1.15 -1.15
N ARG A 122 15.29 0.12 -1.38
CA ARG A 122 15.54 1.24 -0.47
C ARG A 122 14.73 1.12 0.83
N SER A 123 15.09 1.95 1.81
CA SER A 123 14.32 2.13 3.06
C SER A 123 13.00 2.86 2.80
N PHE A 124 12.04 2.70 3.70
CA PHE A 124 10.79 3.47 3.65
C PHE A 124 11.03 4.98 3.82
N HIS A 125 12.05 5.36 4.59
CA HIS A 125 12.50 6.75 4.69
C HIS A 125 12.80 7.36 3.31
N TRP A 126 13.54 6.64 2.45
CA TRP A 126 13.84 7.10 1.09
C TRP A 126 12.56 7.23 0.24
N TYR A 127 11.61 6.30 0.38
CA TYR A 127 10.31 6.36 -0.29
C TYR A 127 9.50 7.60 0.14
N LEU A 128 9.48 7.92 1.44
CA LEU A 128 8.86 9.15 1.94
C LEU A 128 9.54 10.41 1.39
N GLU A 129 10.88 10.46 1.33
CA GLU A 129 11.61 11.60 0.78
C GLU A 129 11.45 11.78 -0.75
N HIS A 130 11.37 10.69 -1.52
CA HIS A 130 11.54 10.72 -2.99
C HIS A 130 10.29 10.32 -3.79
N VAL A 131 9.32 9.63 -3.17
CA VAL A 131 8.11 9.11 -3.83
C VAL A 131 6.83 9.71 -3.23
N TYR A 132 6.82 10.04 -1.93
CA TYR A 132 5.68 10.70 -1.28
C TYR A 132 6.08 11.84 -0.30
N PRO A 133 6.81 12.88 -0.75
CA PRO A 133 7.30 13.97 0.11
C PRO A 133 6.19 14.82 0.75
N GLU A 134 4.95 14.74 0.26
CA GLU A 134 3.78 15.41 0.85
C GLU A 134 3.25 14.66 2.10
N MET A 135 3.69 13.42 2.36
CA MET A 135 3.30 12.69 3.57
C MET A 135 4.01 13.26 4.81
N ARG A 136 3.23 13.70 5.80
CA ARG A 136 3.76 14.25 7.05
C ARG A 136 4.41 13.17 7.90
N ILE A 137 5.69 13.38 8.25
CA ILE A 137 6.45 12.54 9.17
C ILE A 137 6.33 13.08 10.61
N TYR A 138 5.91 12.22 11.54
CA TYR A 138 5.56 12.59 12.92
C TYR A 138 6.68 12.27 13.94
N ASN A 139 7.83 12.93 13.80
CA ASN A 139 8.94 12.80 14.76
C ASN A 139 8.51 13.28 16.16
N ASN A 140 8.87 12.53 17.21
CA ASN A 140 8.65 12.86 18.63
C ASN A 140 7.19 13.21 19.03
N THR A 141 6.20 12.70 18.31
CA THR A 141 4.78 13.01 18.57
C THR A 141 4.23 12.13 19.71
N ILE A 142 3.91 12.76 20.85
CA ILE A 142 3.41 12.09 22.07
C ILE A 142 2.04 11.42 21.84
N THR A 143 1.18 12.04 21.04
CA THR A 143 -0.11 11.48 20.62
C THR A 143 -0.58 12.15 19.33
N TYR A 144 -1.30 11.42 18.48
CA TYR A 144 -1.97 11.95 17.29
C TYR A 144 -3.34 11.28 17.13
N GLY A 145 -4.32 12.05 16.64
CA GLY A 145 -5.69 11.59 16.49
C GLY A 145 -6.69 12.74 16.51
N GLU A 146 -7.97 12.40 16.62
CA GLU A 146 -9.07 13.35 16.74
C GLU A 146 -9.41 13.57 18.23
N VAL A 147 -9.33 14.82 18.70
CA VAL A 147 -9.81 15.19 20.04
C VAL A 147 -11.31 15.40 19.96
N ARG A 148 -12.09 14.48 20.54
CA ARG A 148 -13.55 14.60 20.64
C ARG A 148 -13.95 15.10 22.01
N GLU A 149 -14.60 16.26 22.04
CA GLU A 149 -15.38 16.69 23.21
C GLU A 149 -16.60 15.78 23.36
N ILE A 150 -16.82 15.27 24.58
CA ILE A 150 -18.06 14.60 24.95
C ILE A 150 -18.88 15.65 25.69
N ALA A 151 -19.95 16.15 25.06
CA ALA A 151 -20.91 17.01 25.74
C ALA A 151 -21.62 16.21 26.86
N CYS A 152 -21.71 16.82 28.04
CA CYS A 152 -22.43 16.29 29.20
C CYS A 152 -23.95 16.43 29.08
#